data_AF-A0A7X8WEI2-F1
#
_entry.id   AF-A0A7X8WEI2-F1
#
_cell.length_a   1.000
_cell.length_b   1.000
_cell.length_c   1.000
_cell.angle_alpha   90.00
_cell.angle_beta   90.00
_cell.angle_gamma   90.00
#
_symmetry.space_group_name_H-M   'P 1'
#
loop_
_entity.id
_entity.type
_entity.pdbx_description
1 polymer ?
#
loop_
_entity_poly.entity_id
_entity_poly.type
_entity_poly.pdbx_seq_one_letter_code
_entity_poly.pdbx_strand_id
1 'polypeptide(L)'
;KEYLAKKGLEFEIAALPVPIDRADRPSFAQVREFLISRLAADQPVAFLNLNNGEVVNLEPWHWVTIVGIEEREADGPLLAHVYDEGRKHLVDLTRWYETTTRPGGFVSLVEGDESGKEPR
;
A
#
# COMPACT_ATOMS: atom_id res chain seq x y z
N LYS A 1 10.15 -15.43 -1.74
CA LYS A 1 9.16 -16.42 -1.23
C LYS A 1 9.77 -17.55 -0.39
N GLU A 2 11.11 -17.72 -0.32
CA GLU A 2 11.74 -18.88 0.34
C GLU A 2 11.28 -19.11 1.80
N TYR A 3 11.13 -18.06 2.60
CA TYR A 3 10.61 -18.18 3.97
C TYR A 3 9.17 -18.69 4.03
N LEU A 4 8.26 -18.14 3.20
CA LEU A 4 6.86 -18.54 3.13
C LEU A 4 6.73 -20.03 2.74
N ALA A 5 7.46 -20.44 1.70
CA ALA A 5 7.50 -21.82 1.24
C ALA A 5 8.03 -22.77 2.33
N LYS A 6 9.14 -22.41 3.00
CA LYS A 6 9.70 -23.20 4.11
C LYS A 6 8.75 -23.35 5.29
N LYS A 7 7.83 -22.41 5.48
CA LYS A 7 6.82 -22.44 6.55
C LYS A 7 5.49 -23.04 6.12
N GLY A 8 5.34 -23.45 4.85
CA GLY A 8 4.07 -23.94 4.31
C GLY A 8 2.97 -22.88 4.37
N LEU A 9 3.34 -21.60 4.33
CA LEU A 9 2.38 -20.50 4.31
C LEU A 9 1.98 -20.21 2.86
N GLU A 10 0.71 -20.44 2.56
CA GLU A 10 0.13 -20.25 1.22
C GLU A 10 -0.21 -18.78 0.99
N PHE A 11 0.83 -17.94 0.90
CA PHE A 11 0.67 -16.54 0.49
C PHE A 11 1.36 -16.27 -0.85
N GLU A 12 0.64 -15.57 -1.70
CA GLU A 12 1.14 -14.90 -2.88
C GLU A 12 1.58 -13.47 -2.56
N ILE A 13 2.42 -12.89 -3.42
CA ILE A 13 2.87 -11.49 -3.27
C ILE A 13 2.14 -10.65 -4.31
N ALA A 14 1.26 -9.76 -3.87
CA ALA A 14 0.75 -8.68 -4.71
C ALA A 14 1.67 -7.47 -4.57
N ALA A 15 2.11 -6.91 -5.70
CA ALA A 15 2.96 -5.73 -5.73
C ALA A 15 2.48 -4.75 -6.80
N LEU A 16 2.49 -3.47 -6.47
CA LEU A 16 2.19 -2.37 -7.37
C LEU A 16 3.32 -1.33 -7.30
N PRO A 17 4.26 -1.34 -8.26
CA PRO A 17 5.34 -0.34 -8.27
C PRO A 17 4.79 1.04 -8.67
N VAL A 18 5.40 2.09 -8.12
CA VAL A 18 5.20 3.48 -8.57
C VAL A 18 6.56 3.99 -9.07
N PRO A 19 6.87 3.85 -10.38
CA PRO A 19 8.15 4.23 -10.95
C PRO A 19 8.44 5.74 -10.85
N ILE A 20 9.72 6.11 -11.04
CA ILE A 20 10.13 7.51 -11.08
C ILE A 20 9.50 8.23 -12.27
N ASP A 21 9.46 7.58 -13.44
CA ASP A 21 8.85 8.11 -14.65
C ASP A 21 7.32 8.11 -14.49
N ARG A 22 6.71 9.30 -14.62
CA ARG A 22 5.26 9.47 -14.49
C ARG A 22 4.49 8.77 -15.58
N ALA A 23 5.05 8.62 -16.78
CA ALA A 23 4.39 7.94 -17.89
C ALA A 23 4.17 6.45 -17.60
N ASP A 24 5.03 5.85 -16.78
CA ASP A 24 5.00 4.43 -16.41
C ASP A 24 4.28 4.17 -15.07
N ARG A 25 3.79 5.23 -14.39
CA ARG A 25 3.08 5.06 -13.12
C ARG A 25 1.71 4.42 -13.35
N PRO A 26 1.29 3.49 -12.47
CA PRO A 26 -0.10 3.10 -12.43
C PRO A 26 -0.94 4.34 -12.11
N SER A 27 -2.07 4.51 -12.78
CA SER A 27 -3.00 5.58 -12.46
C SER A 27 -3.36 5.59 -10.98
N PHE A 28 -3.69 6.76 -10.43
CA PHE A 28 -4.08 6.83 -9.03
C PHE A 28 -5.33 5.97 -8.72
N ALA A 29 -6.21 5.75 -9.70
CA ALA A 29 -7.32 4.80 -9.60
C ALA A 29 -6.85 3.35 -9.39
N GLN A 30 -5.79 2.91 -10.07
CA GLN A 30 -5.19 1.59 -9.86
C GLN A 30 -4.52 1.48 -8.49
N VAL A 31 -3.89 2.56 -8.01
CA VAL A 31 -3.35 2.61 -6.64
C VAL A 31 -4.47 2.48 -5.61
N ARG A 32 -5.56 3.24 -5.77
CA ARG A 32 -6.74 3.16 -4.90
C ARG A 32 -7.33 1.75 -4.86
N GLU A 33 -7.56 1.15 -6.03
CA GLU A 33 -8.13 -0.20 -6.14
C GLU A 33 -7.23 -1.26 -5.49
N PHE A 34 -5.91 -1.13 -5.65
CA PHE A 34 -4.97 -2.01 -4.96
C PHE A 34 -5.14 -1.92 -3.44
N LEU A 35 -5.17 -0.71 -2.87
CA LEU A 35 -5.32 -0.52 -1.43
C LEU A 35 -6.66 -1.02 -0.91
N ILE A 36 -7.77 -0.68 -1.59
CA ILE A 36 -9.11 -1.12 -1.21
C ILE A 36 -9.19 -2.65 -1.21
N SER A 37 -8.77 -3.29 -2.29
CA SER A 37 -8.89 -4.75 -2.44
C SER A 37 -8.01 -5.53 -1.47
N ARG A 38 -6.87 -4.99 -1.02
CA ARG A 38 -6.03 -5.63 0.01
C ARG A 38 -6.61 -5.43 1.41
N LEU A 39 -6.96 -4.18 1.75
CA LEU A 39 -7.49 -3.87 3.08
C LEU A 39 -8.86 -4.54 3.33
N ALA A 40 -9.70 -4.67 2.31
CA ALA A 40 -10.97 -5.40 2.40
C ALA A 40 -10.79 -6.92 2.61
N ALA A 41 -9.61 -7.46 2.31
CA ALA A 41 -9.25 -8.86 2.53
C ALA A 41 -8.44 -9.05 3.83
N ASP A 42 -8.50 -8.09 4.77
CA ASP A 42 -7.74 -8.08 6.02
C ASP A 42 -6.21 -8.14 5.82
N GLN A 43 -5.71 -7.66 4.68
CA GLN A 43 -4.29 -7.67 4.32
C GLN A 43 -3.69 -6.26 4.41
N PRO A 44 -2.86 -5.96 5.44
CA PRO A 44 -2.09 -4.72 5.49
C PRO A 44 -1.17 -4.58 4.28
N VAL A 45 -0.83 -3.33 3.94
CA VAL A 45 -0.02 -3.01 2.77
C VAL A 45 1.29 -2.37 3.20
N ALA A 46 2.41 -3.00 2.86
CA ALA A 46 3.72 -2.37 2.95
C ALA A 46 3.84 -1.31 1.85
N PHE A 47 4.24 -0.10 2.23
CA PHE A 47 4.37 1.05 1.35
C PHE A 47 5.81 1.53 1.36
N LEU A 48 6.48 1.45 0.20
CA LEU A 48 7.79 2.03 -0.04
C LEU A 48 7.64 3.49 -0.42
N ASN A 49 8.25 4.36 0.38
CA ASN A 49 8.36 5.78 0.10
C ASN A 49 9.83 6.22 0.03
N LEU A 50 10.38 6.49 -1.16
CA LEU A 50 11.72 7.06 -1.30
C LEU A 50 11.74 8.60 -1.32
N ASN A 51 10.59 9.24 -1.48
CA ASN A 51 10.43 10.70 -1.40
C ASN A 51 9.00 11.02 -0.98
N ASN A 52 8.85 11.71 0.14
CA ASN A 52 7.57 12.10 0.71
C ASN A 52 6.81 13.17 -0.09
N GLY A 53 7.37 13.66 -1.20
CA GLY A 53 6.79 14.75 -1.97
C GLY A 53 6.55 15.97 -1.09
N GLU A 54 5.32 16.48 -1.09
CA GLU A 54 4.88 17.57 -0.23
C GLU A 54 4.13 17.11 1.02
N VAL A 55 4.18 15.82 1.39
CA VAL A 55 3.55 15.30 2.61
C VAL A 55 4.48 15.51 3.80
N VAL A 56 4.00 16.28 4.78
CA VAL A 56 4.82 16.74 5.93
C VAL A 56 5.03 15.72 7.04
N ASN A 57 4.15 14.72 7.13
CA ASN A 57 4.14 13.72 8.22
C ASN A 57 4.50 12.31 7.73
N LEU A 58 5.30 12.25 6.66
CA LEU A 58 5.85 11.04 6.07
C LEU A 58 7.34 11.31 5.81
N GLU A 59 8.24 10.56 6.44
CA GLU A 59 9.68 10.67 6.16
C GLU A 59 10.02 10.05 4.78
N PRO A 60 11.13 10.39 4.12
CA PRO A 60 11.57 9.70 2.92
C PRO A 60 12.45 8.48 3.24
N TRP A 61 12.71 7.64 2.23
CA TRP A 61 13.64 6.49 2.28
C TRP A 61 13.26 5.36 3.23
N HIS A 62 11.97 5.05 3.32
CA HIS A 62 11.49 4.04 4.27
C HIS A 62 10.33 3.20 3.78
N TRP A 63 10.18 2.05 4.42
CA TRP A 63 9.01 1.19 4.32
C TRP A 63 8.13 1.41 5.53
N VAL A 64 6.85 1.67 5.28
CA VAL A 64 5.82 1.84 6.31
C VAL A 64 4.64 0.92 6.06
N THR A 65 3.76 0.74 7.03
CA THR A 65 2.61 -0.16 6.91
C THR A 65 1.30 0.62 6.86
N ILE A 66 0.57 0.52 5.76
CA ILE A 66 -0.80 1.00 5.66
C ILE A 66 -1.74 -0.07 6.23
N VAL A 67 -2.58 0.32 7.18
CA VAL A 67 -3.56 -0.55 7.86
C VAL A 67 -5.01 -0.10 7.66
N GLY A 68 -5.22 0.97 6.91
CA GLY A 68 -6.55 1.51 6.64
C GLY A 68 -6.48 2.74 5.75
N ILE A 69 -7.62 3.09 5.16
CA ILE A 69 -7.80 4.27 4.33
C ILE A 69 -9.14 4.94 4.67
N GLU A 70 -9.21 6.26 4.51
CA GLU A 70 -10.45 7.02 4.63
C GLU A 70 -10.57 8.01 3.45
N GLU A 71 -11.78 8.13 2.91
CA GLU A 71 -12.18 9.18 1.96
C GLU A 71 -13.22 10.04 2.67
N ARG A 72 -12.91 11.32 2.88
CA ARG A 72 -13.80 12.23 3.64
C ARG A 72 -14.92 12.82 2.80
N GLU A 73 -14.68 12.91 1.49
CA GLU A 73 -15.57 13.47 0.48
C GLU A 73 -15.42 12.62 -0.80
N ALA A 74 -16.47 12.54 -1.62
CA ALA A 74 -16.50 11.67 -2.81
C ALA A 74 -15.36 11.94 -3.81
N ASP A 75 -14.90 13.19 -3.89
CA ASP A 75 -13.79 13.62 -4.76
C ASP A 75 -12.57 14.11 -3.94
N GLY A 76 -12.54 13.77 -2.64
CA GLY A 76 -11.50 14.18 -1.72
C GLY A 76 -10.18 13.39 -1.85
N PRO A 77 -9.12 13.82 -1.15
CA PRO A 77 -7.88 13.07 -1.08
C PRO A 77 -8.09 11.72 -0.38
N LEU A 78 -7.37 10.70 -0.84
CA LEU A 78 -7.31 9.40 -0.18
C LEU A 78 -6.31 9.50 0.98
N LEU A 79 -6.80 9.39 2.21
CA LEU A 79 -5.97 9.43 3.40
C LEU A 79 -5.68 8.01 3.88
N ALA A 80 -4.41 7.69 4.15
CA ALA A 80 -3.98 6.40 4.65
C ALA A 80 -3.58 6.46 6.12
N HIS A 81 -4.04 5.47 6.89
CA HIS A 81 -3.54 5.19 8.22
C HIS A 81 -2.24 4.39 8.10
N VAL A 82 -1.12 5.06 8.35
CA VAL A 82 0.22 4.51 8.21
C VAL A 82 0.81 4.28 9.60
N TYR A 83 1.44 3.13 9.83
CA TYR A 83 2.29 2.90 10.98
C TYR A 83 3.76 2.97 10.58
N ASP A 84 4.49 3.80 11.31
CA ASP A 84 5.94 4.01 11.19
C ASP A 84 6.55 4.08 12.59
N GLU A 85 7.61 3.31 12.84
CA GLU A 85 8.22 3.14 14.16
C GLU A 85 7.22 2.86 15.31
N GLY A 86 6.11 2.17 15.00
CA GLY A 86 5.03 1.88 15.96
C GLY A 86 4.07 3.05 16.24
N ARG A 87 4.23 4.19 15.57
CA ARG A 87 3.35 5.36 15.66
C ARG A 87 2.39 5.42 14.49
N LYS A 88 1.16 5.88 14.74
CA LYS A 88 0.14 6.07 13.71
C LYS A 88 0.25 7.47 13.09
N HIS A 89 0.26 7.52 11.77
CA HIS A 89 0.25 8.72 10.93
C HIS A 89 -0.97 8.68 10.00
N LEU A 90 -1.50 9.85 9.65
CA LEU A 90 -2.54 9.99 8.64
C LEU A 90 -1.93 10.68 7.42
N VAL A 91 -1.66 9.93 6.36
CA VAL A 91 -0.89 10.37 5.20
C VAL A 91 -1.82 10.66 4.04
N ASP A 92 -1.69 11.83 3.41
CA ASP A 92 -2.38 12.16 2.17
C ASP A 92 -1.68 11.48 0.99
N LEU A 93 -2.20 10.31 0.58
CA LEU A 93 -1.61 9.51 -0.50
C LEU A 93 -1.83 10.14 -1.87
N THR A 94 -2.92 10.89 -2.05
CA THR A 94 -3.16 11.64 -3.28
C THR A 94 -2.04 12.67 -3.47
N ARG A 95 -1.77 13.46 -2.43
CA ARG A 95 -0.68 14.45 -2.45
C ARG A 95 0.68 13.79 -2.64
N TRP A 96 0.95 12.67 -1.94
CA TRP A 96 2.19 11.93 -2.15
C TRP A 96 2.36 11.50 -3.61
N TYR A 97 1.35 10.85 -4.20
CA TYR A 97 1.40 10.36 -5.57
C TYR A 97 1.64 11.50 -6.58
N GLU A 98 0.98 12.63 -6.38
CA GLU A 98 1.07 13.79 -7.26
C GLU A 98 2.39 14.56 -7.14
N THR A 99 3.10 14.44 -6.02
CA THR A 99 4.27 15.30 -5.73
C THR A 99 5.57 14.53 -5.55
N THR A 100 5.51 13.20 -5.39
CA THR A 100 6.71 12.39 -5.21
C THR A 100 7.59 12.42 -6.47
N THR A 101 8.89 12.65 -6.23
CA THR A 101 9.93 12.77 -7.27
C THR A 101 10.83 11.54 -7.35
N ARG A 102 10.58 10.52 -6.51
CA ARG A 102 11.33 9.26 -6.49
C ARG A 102 10.36 8.08 -6.59
N PRO A 103 10.87 6.88 -6.91
CA PRO A 103 10.04 5.69 -6.92
C PRO A 103 9.40 5.41 -5.54
N GLY A 104 8.27 4.74 -5.58
CA GLY A 104 7.66 4.09 -4.43
C GLY A 104 7.00 2.79 -4.86
N GLY A 105 6.12 2.28 -4.02
CA GLY A 105 5.32 1.13 -4.39
C GLY A 105 4.63 0.50 -3.20
N PHE A 106 3.72 -0.42 -3.50
CA PHE A 106 2.89 -1.10 -2.54
C PHE A 106 3.10 -2.60 -2.66
N VAL A 107 3.14 -3.30 -1.54
CA VAL A 107 3.27 -4.75 -1.48
C VAL A 107 2.35 -5.29 -0.40
N SER A 108 1.68 -6.41 -0.66
CA SER A 108 0.89 -7.12 0.34
C SER A 108 1.00 -8.63 0.15
N LEU A 109 0.81 -9.37 1.24
CA LEU A 109 0.66 -10.82 1.20
C LEU A 109 -0.80 -11.14 0.91
N VAL A 110 -1.03 -11.96 -0.11
CA VAL A 110 -2.38 -12.37 -0.52
C VAL A 110 -2.55 -13.82 -0.17
N GLU A 111 -3.59 -14.17 0.57
CA GLU A 111 -3.93 -15.57 0.79
C GLU A 111 -4.11 -16.29 -0.55
N GLY A 112 -3.49 -17.47 -0.68
CA GLY A 112 -3.75 -18.36 -1.80
C GLY A 112 -5.22 -18.73 -1.83
N ASP A 113 -5.77 -18.87 -3.04
CA ASP A 113 -7.21 -19.06 -3.28
C ASP A 113 -7.84 -20.08 -2.30
N GLU A 114 -8.68 -19.61 -1.37
CA GLU A 114 -9.37 -20.43 -0.37
C GLU A 114 -10.60 -21.16 -0.94
N SER A 115 -10.63 -21.42 -2.25
CA SER A 115 -11.76 -22.04 -2.96
C SER A 115 -12.06 -23.50 -2.55
N GLY A 116 -11.48 -23.99 -1.44
CA GLY A 116 -11.72 -25.31 -0.86
C GLY A 116 -11.82 -25.40 0.67
N LYS A 117 -11.87 -24.28 1.42
CA LYS A 117 -12.07 -24.35 2.88
C LYS A 117 -13.48 -23.91 3.27
N GLU A 118 -14.24 -24.86 3.81
CA GLU A 118 -15.54 -24.56 4.45
C GLU A 118 -15.34 -23.53 5.58
N PRO A 119 -16.31 -22.60 5.76
CA PRO A 119 -16.23 -21.61 6.80
C PRO A 119 -16.23 -22.27 8.19
N ARG A 120 -15.40 -21.75 9.10
CA ARG A 120 -15.38 -22.13 10.51
C ARG A 120 -16.51 -21.47 11.29
#